data_AF-A0A9J6FCX0-F1
#
_entry.id   AF-A0A9J6FCX0-F1
#
_cell.length_a   1.000
_cell.length_b   1.000
_cell.length_c   1.000
_cell.angle_alpha   90.00
_cell.angle_beta   90.00
_cell.angle_gamma   90.00
#
_symmetry.space_group_name_H-M   'P 1'
#
loop_
_entity.id
_entity.type
_entity.pdbx_description
1 polymer ?
#
loop_
_entity_poly.entity_id
_entity_poly.type
_entity_poly.pdbx_seq_one_letter_code
_entity_poly.pdbx_strand_id
1 'polypeptide(L)'
;MITRVTSKNYGMKQTETTKLVRAFLVFRYTHVVPFLNLNPKEEDGLDRAQRKCIKLYLGLAVSTSNERLMALGVRNTTRQLVDAQRITQQVHLTTMTETDRVILNRLDINPRPRC
;
A
#
# COMPACT_ATOMS: atom_id res chain seq x y z
N MET A 1 -15.09 -1.43 7.30
CA MET A 1 -14.88 -2.68 8.06
C MET A 1 -14.10 -2.44 9.35
N ILE A 2 -12.88 -1.86 9.29
CA ILE A 2 -12.05 -1.54 10.48
C ILE A 2 -12.81 -0.71 11.52
N THR A 3 -13.49 0.37 11.12
CA THR A 3 -14.31 1.21 12.03
C THR A 3 -15.45 0.47 12.73
N ARG A 4 -15.88 -0.67 12.19
CA ARG A 4 -16.96 -1.50 12.76
C ARG A 4 -16.45 -2.43 13.86
N VAL A 5 -15.15 -2.75 13.86
CA VAL A 5 -14.51 -3.67 14.82
C VAL A 5 -13.90 -2.93 16.03
N THR A 6 -13.76 -1.60 15.94
CA THR A 6 -13.06 -0.75 16.91
C THR A 6 -13.98 0.02 17.86
N SER A 7 -15.16 -0.50 18.18
CA SER A 7 -16.12 0.16 19.09
C SER A 7 -15.54 0.37 20.50
N LYS A 8 -15.81 1.54 21.10
CA LYS A 8 -15.33 1.93 22.44
C LYS A 8 -15.87 1.03 23.57
N ASN A 9 -17.04 0.40 23.37
CA ASN A 9 -17.75 -0.31 24.44
C ASN A 9 -17.65 -1.85 24.35
N TYR A 10 -17.30 -2.43 23.20
CA TYR A 10 -17.19 -3.89 22.99
C TYR A 10 -16.18 -4.28 21.87
N GLY A 11 -15.28 -3.37 21.46
CA GLY A 11 -14.38 -3.57 20.32
C GLY A 11 -12.97 -4.06 20.68
N MET A 12 -12.21 -4.47 19.64
CA MET A 12 -10.81 -4.88 19.76
C MET A 12 -9.98 -3.82 20.50
N LYS A 13 -9.14 -4.26 21.45
CA LYS A 13 -8.14 -3.40 22.12
C LYS A 13 -7.26 -2.71 21.06
N GLN A 14 -6.69 -1.56 21.42
CA GLN A 14 -5.85 -0.79 20.50
C GLN A 14 -4.77 -1.65 19.85
N THR A 15 -4.06 -2.48 20.62
CA THR A 15 -3.02 -3.40 20.13
C THR A 15 -3.51 -4.36 19.06
N GLU A 16 -4.69 -4.93 19.24
CA GLU A 16 -5.29 -5.86 18.28
C GLU A 16 -5.77 -5.12 17.02
N THR A 17 -6.30 -3.92 17.20
CA THR A 17 -6.66 -3.01 16.09
C THR A 17 -5.43 -2.64 15.26
N THR A 18 -4.34 -2.29 15.92
CA THR A 18 -3.05 -1.96 15.31
C THR A 18 -2.53 -3.12 14.46
N LYS A 19 -2.59 -4.36 14.98
CA LYS A 19 -2.22 -5.57 14.22
C LYS A 19 -3.10 -5.77 13.00
N LEU A 20 -4.43 -5.64 13.16
CA LEU A 20 -5.39 -5.82 12.07
C LEU A 20 -5.20 -4.76 10.98
N VAL A 21 -5.07 -3.49 11.37
CA VAL A 21 -4.82 -2.38 10.45
C VAL A 21 -3.51 -2.61 9.71
N ARG A 22 -2.44 -3.00 10.42
CA ARG A 22 -1.15 -3.27 9.77
C ARG A 22 -1.25 -4.42 8.78
N ALA A 23 -1.80 -5.56 9.18
CA ALA A 23 -1.98 -6.72 8.29
C ALA A 23 -2.80 -6.35 7.04
N PHE A 24 -3.91 -5.64 7.20
CA PHE A 24 -4.77 -5.29 6.09
C PHE A 24 -4.18 -4.20 5.19
N LEU A 25 -3.62 -3.15 5.78
CA LEU A 25 -3.09 -2.00 5.07
C LEU A 25 -1.79 -2.35 4.34
N VAL A 26 -0.86 -3.05 5.00
CA VAL A 26 0.37 -3.49 4.32
C VAL A 26 0.05 -4.46 3.19
N PHE A 27 -0.78 -5.49 3.45
CA PHE A 27 -1.10 -6.47 2.42
C PHE A 27 -1.80 -5.83 1.21
N ARG A 28 -2.88 -5.07 1.44
CA ARG A 28 -3.67 -4.50 0.34
C ARG A 28 -2.87 -3.47 -0.46
N TYR A 29 -2.12 -2.59 0.20
CA TYR A 29 -1.44 -1.51 -0.49
C TYR A 29 -0.14 -1.96 -1.17
N THR A 30 0.53 -3.00 -0.66
CA THR A 30 1.75 -3.53 -1.30
C THR A 30 1.42 -4.55 -2.38
N HIS A 31 0.39 -5.39 -2.20
CA HIS A 31 0.15 -6.53 -3.09
C HIS A 31 -1.09 -6.44 -3.96
N VAL A 32 -2.07 -5.58 -3.66
CA VAL A 32 -3.31 -5.49 -4.45
C VAL A 32 -3.34 -4.19 -5.24
N VAL A 33 -3.18 -3.06 -4.55
CA VAL A 33 -3.28 -1.72 -5.12
C VAL A 33 -2.39 -1.50 -6.36
N PRO A 34 -1.13 -1.96 -6.42
CA PRO A 34 -0.27 -1.75 -7.59
C PRO A 34 -0.73 -2.44 -8.88
N PHE A 35 -1.66 -3.41 -8.77
CA PHE A 35 -2.19 -4.14 -9.92
C PHE A 35 -3.57 -3.64 -10.36
N LEU A 36 -4.12 -2.63 -9.68
CA LEU A 36 -5.39 -2.02 -10.04
C LEU A 36 -5.15 -0.85 -11.00
N ASN A 37 -5.93 -0.78 -12.07
CA ASN A 37 -5.99 0.39 -12.93
C ASN A 37 -6.86 1.46 -12.26
N LEU A 38 -6.24 2.31 -11.44
CA LEU A 38 -6.92 3.33 -10.65
C LEU A 38 -6.99 4.66 -11.41
N ASN A 39 -8.14 5.31 -11.37
CA ASN A 39 -8.27 6.72 -11.75
C ASN A 39 -7.74 7.61 -10.61
N PRO A 40 -7.16 8.80 -10.89
CA PRO A 40 -6.79 9.79 -9.87
C PRO A 40 -7.81 9.98 -8.73
N LYS A 41 -9.12 9.97 -9.03
CA LYS A 41 -10.17 10.09 -8.01
C LYS A 41 -10.22 8.90 -7.04
N GLU A 42 -9.92 7.71 -7.53
CA GLU A 42 -9.89 6.47 -6.75
C GLU A 42 -8.61 6.39 -5.93
N GLU A 43 -7.48 6.82 -6.48
CA GLU A 43 -6.22 6.99 -5.74
C GLU A 43 -6.40 7.94 -4.55
N ASP A 44 -7.05 9.10 -4.76
CA ASP A 44 -7.41 10.03 -3.68
C ASP A 44 -8.36 9.41 -2.64
N GLY A 45 -9.23 8.50 -3.07
CA GLY A 45 -10.10 7.72 -2.20
C GLY A 45 -9.31 6.76 -1.31
N LEU A 46 -8.36 6.03 -1.89
CA LEU A 46 -7.45 5.13 -1.18
C LEU A 46 -6.58 5.90 -0.20
N ASP A 47 -5.95 7.00 -0.62
CA ASP A 47 -5.13 7.84 0.26
C ASP A 47 -5.91 8.39 1.47
N ARG A 48 -7.18 8.75 1.28
CA ARG A 48 -8.11 9.12 2.37
C ARG A 48 -8.38 7.94 3.31
N ALA A 49 -8.67 6.76 2.77
CA ALA A 49 -8.91 5.55 3.55
C ALA A 49 -7.67 5.15 4.37
N GLN A 50 -6.50 5.22 3.74
CA GLN A 50 -5.21 5.00 4.37
C GLN A 50 -4.99 6.00 5.52
N ARG A 51 -5.38 7.29 5.36
CA ARG A 51 -5.21 8.32 6.42
C ARG A 51 -6.04 7.98 7.64
N LYS A 52 -7.29 7.57 7.43
CA LYS A 52 -8.15 7.12 8.53
C LYS A 52 -7.56 5.91 9.27
N CYS A 53 -7.05 4.93 8.53
CA CYS A 53 -6.45 3.74 9.12
C CYS A 53 -5.19 4.06 9.93
N ILE A 54 -4.32 4.94 9.44
CA ILE A 54 -3.09 5.34 10.14
C ILE A 54 -3.43 6.09 11.43
N LYS A 55 -4.40 7.00 11.39
CA LYS A 55 -4.86 7.68 12.62
C LYS A 55 -5.37 6.68 13.65
N LEU A 56 -6.16 5.68 13.22
CA LEU A 56 -6.61 4.61 14.10
C LEU A 56 -5.45 3.77 14.66
N TYR A 57 -4.47 3.41 13.82
CA TYR A 57 -3.26 2.69 14.23
C TYR A 57 -2.47 3.45 15.29
N LEU A 58 -2.35 4.78 15.14
CA LEU A 58 -1.68 5.67 16.08
C LEU A 58 -2.53 6.06 17.30
N GLY A 59 -3.79 5.61 17.39
CA GLY A 59 -4.71 6.03 18.44
C GLY A 59 -5.13 7.50 18.38
N LEU A 60 -4.96 8.15 17.21
CA LEU A 60 -5.31 9.54 16.98
C LEU A 60 -6.80 9.70 16.62
N ALA A 61 -7.38 10.84 17.01
CA ALA A 61 -8.73 11.20 16.62
C ALA A 61 -8.83 11.38 15.09
N VAL A 62 -10.01 11.10 14.52
CA VAL A 62 -10.24 11.27 13.07
C VAL A 62 -10.04 12.74 12.63
N SER A 63 -10.31 13.69 13.54
CA SER A 63 -10.17 15.13 13.38
C SER A 63 -8.72 15.64 13.39
N THR A 64 -7.72 14.81 13.74
CA THR A 64 -6.31 15.22 13.73
C THR A 64 -5.89 15.75 12.37
N SER A 65 -5.11 16.84 12.33
CA SER A 65 -4.67 17.48 11.07
C SER A 65 -3.97 16.49 10.12
N ASN A 66 -4.40 16.49 8.86
CA ASN A 66 -3.78 15.65 7.83
C ASN A 66 -2.38 16.15 7.47
N GLU A 67 -2.15 17.47 7.50
CA GLU A 67 -0.83 18.06 7.19
C GLU A 67 0.20 17.62 8.22
N ARG A 68 -0.14 17.69 9.51
CA ARG A 68 0.72 17.20 10.58
C ARG A 68 0.96 15.69 10.49
N LEU A 69 -0.06 14.93 10.10
CA LEU A 69 0.08 13.49 9.88
C LEU A 69 1.06 13.17 8.73
N MET A 70 1.02 13.96 7.65
CA MET A 70 1.94 13.82 6.52
C MET A 70 3.37 14.23 6.90
N ALA A 71 3.52 15.29 7.70
CA ALA A 71 4.82 15.77 8.18
C ALA A 71 5.57 14.75 9.06
N LEU A 72 4.85 13.81 9.68
CA LEU A 72 5.47 12.72 10.45
C LEU A 72 6.22 11.71 9.56
N GLY A 73 5.99 11.70 8.25
CA GLY A 73 6.63 10.74 7.34
C GLY A 73 6.23 9.28 7.58
N VAL A 74 5.19 9.03 8.39
CA VAL A 74 4.78 7.68 8.84
C VAL A 74 4.15 6.85 7.70
N ARG A 75 4.04 7.40 6.49
CA ARG A 75 3.35 6.72 5.40
C ARG A 75 3.80 7.15 4.01
N ASN A 76 3.93 6.15 3.14
CA ASN A 76 4.04 6.35 1.69
C ASN A 76 2.65 6.60 1.07
N THR A 77 2.59 7.48 0.07
CA THR A 77 1.37 7.68 -0.73
C THR A 77 1.06 6.43 -1.55
N THR A 78 -0.20 6.27 -1.99
CA THR A 78 -0.58 5.16 -2.87
C THR A 78 0.32 5.11 -4.10
N ARG A 79 0.56 6.26 -4.75
CA ARG A 79 1.45 6.37 -5.91
C ARG A 79 2.88 5.89 -5.63
N GLN A 80 3.47 6.30 -4.52
CA GLN A 80 4.82 5.85 -4.13
C GLN A 80 4.89 4.33 -3.94
N LEU A 81 3.83 3.70 -3.42
CA LEU A 81 3.77 2.25 -3.26
C LEU A 81 3.64 1.54 -4.60
N VAL A 82 2.86 2.07 -5.54
CA VAL A 82 2.78 1.57 -6.91
C VAL A 82 4.12 1.68 -7.63
N ASP A 83 4.78 2.84 -7.53
CA ASP A 83 6.09 3.08 -8.14
C ASP A 83 7.16 2.15 -7.56
N ALA A 84 7.19 1.98 -6.24
CA ALA A 84 8.10 1.05 -5.57
C ALA A 84 7.88 -0.39 -6.04
N GLN A 85 6.63 -0.84 -6.12
CA GLN A 85 6.30 -2.19 -6.59
C GLN A 85 6.71 -2.39 -8.05
N ARG A 86 6.50 -1.38 -8.91
CA ARG A 86 6.91 -1.42 -10.32
C ARG A 86 8.43 -1.54 -10.45
N ILE A 87 9.19 -0.80 -9.64
CA ILE A 87 10.65 -0.92 -9.58
C ILE A 87 11.05 -2.33 -9.14
N THR A 88 10.43 -2.89 -8.10
CA THR A 88 10.71 -4.26 -7.64
C THR A 88 10.46 -5.29 -8.75
N GLN A 89 9.36 -5.16 -9.48
CA GLN A 89 9.06 -6.03 -10.62
C GLN A 89 10.07 -5.87 -11.75
N GLN A 90 10.44 -4.64 -12.08
CA GLN A 90 11.45 -4.38 -13.10
C GLN A 90 12.80 -4.98 -12.72
N VAL A 91 13.23 -4.80 -11.46
CA VAL A 91 14.46 -5.42 -10.94
C VAL A 91 14.38 -6.94 -11.04
N HIS A 92 13.26 -7.54 -10.63
CA HIS A 92 13.05 -8.99 -10.71
C HIS A 92 13.21 -9.48 -12.16
N LEU A 93 12.52 -8.87 -13.11
CA LEU A 93 12.61 -9.21 -14.53
C LEU A 93 14.02 -9.02 -15.10
N THR A 94 14.76 -8.01 -14.64
CA THR A 94 16.17 -7.79 -15.07
C THR A 94 17.16 -8.77 -14.43
N THR A 95 16.81 -9.39 -13.30
CA THR A 95 17.67 -10.37 -12.59
C THR A 95 17.66 -11.75 -13.29
N MET A 96 16.85 -11.93 -14.34
CA MET A 96 16.94 -13.03 -15.30
C MET A 96 16.90 -14.44 -14.70
N THR A 97 15.86 -14.74 -13.91
CA THR A 97 15.57 -16.16 -13.61
C THR A 97 14.99 -16.87 -14.84
N GLU A 98 15.07 -18.20 -14.89
CA GLU A 98 14.57 -19.00 -16.02
C GLU A 98 13.08 -18.73 -16.29
N THR A 99 12.29 -18.55 -15.23
CA THR A 99 10.87 -18.19 -15.33
C THR A 99 10.66 -16.79 -15.93
N ASP A 100 11.49 -15.82 -15.56
CA ASP A 100 11.40 -14.45 -16.08
C ASP A 100 11.67 -14.40 -17.59
N ARG A 101 12.64 -15.18 -18.06
CA ARG A 101 12.96 -15.30 -19.49
C ARG A 101 11.79 -15.84 -20.30
N VAL A 102 11.11 -16.86 -19.77
CA VAL A 102 9.90 -17.42 -20.41
C VAL A 102 8.78 -16.38 -20.48
N ILE A 103 8.56 -15.61 -19.42
CA ILE A 103 7.53 -14.56 -19.38
C ILE A 103 7.88 -13.42 -20.36
N LEU A 104 9.13 -12.95 -20.36
CA LEU A 104 9.59 -11.88 -21.25
C LEU A 104 9.51 -12.29 -22.72
N ASN A 105 9.90 -13.53 -23.06
CA ASN A 105 9.76 -14.07 -24.41
C ASN A 105 8.29 -14.17 -24.84
N ARG A 106 7.36 -14.52 -23.92
CA ARG A 106 5.92 -14.54 -24.22
C ARG A 106 5.34 -13.14 -24.44
N LEU A 107 5.89 -12.13 -23.77
CA LEU A 107 5.45 -10.75 -23.88
C LEU A 107 6.17 -9.97 -25.00
N ASP A 108 7.10 -10.61 -25.72
CA ASP A 108 7.97 -9.99 -26.74
C ASP A 108 8.72 -8.75 -26.23
N ILE A 109 9.09 -8.76 -24.94
CA ILE A 109 9.83 -7.68 -24.31
C ILE A 109 11.29 -8.08 -24.29
N ASN A 110 12.13 -7.40 -25.07
CA ASN A 110 13.58 -7.61 -25.02
C ASN A 110 14.18 -6.91 -23.78
N PRO A 111 14.65 -7.65 -22.76
CA PRO A 111 15.23 -7.07 -21.57
C PRO A 111 16.54 -6.36 -21.93
N ARG A 112 16.56 -5.02 -21.88
CA ARG A 112 17.82 -4.27 -22.01
C ARG A 112 18.70 -4.57 -20.79
N PRO A 113 19.90 -5.13 -20.96
CA PRO A 113 20.84 -5.26 -19.85
C PRO A 113 21.22 -3.86 -19.38
N ARG A 114 21.19 -3.63 -18.06
CA ARG A 114 21.86 -2.44 -17.50
C ARG A 114 23.36 -2.71 -17.55
N CYS A 115 24.08 -1.81 -18.21
CA CYS A 115 25.53 -1.69 -18.16
C CYS A 115 26.01 -1.45 -16.72
#